data_AF-T1CBB9-F1
#
_entry.id   AF-T1CBB9-F1
#
_cell.length_a   1.000
_cell.length_b   1.000
_cell.length_c   1.000
_cell.angle_alpha   90.00
_cell.angle_beta   90.00
_cell.angle_gamma   90.00
#
_symmetry.space_group_name_H-M   'P 1'
#
loop_
_entity.id
_entity.type
_entity.pdbx_description
1 polymer ?
#
loop_
_entity_poly.entity_id
_entity_poly.type
_entity_poly.pdbx_seq_one_letter_code
_entity_poly.pdbx_strand_id
1 'polypeptide(L)'
;MTGPVRRGISVDLTNSPDLYPLVGVLAAGVPGRRSHLRGAAHVRLKESDRFAETARIVRAMGARVDTARGELSILGTGTPRSLSLRDLDDHRLVMSAAVGALAARSPSHLGDGRAVRKSFPGFWDALSRVVHERGTAS
;
A
#
# COMPACT_ATOMS: atom_id res chain seq x y z
N MET A 1 -14.80 -13.01 10.29
CA MET A 1 -15.49 -11.93 9.55
C MET A 1 -14.99 -11.93 8.11
N THR A 2 -15.71 -12.55 7.18
CA THR A 2 -15.31 -12.67 5.77
C THR A 2 -16.41 -12.08 4.90
N GLY A 3 -16.26 -10.81 4.55
CA GLY A 3 -17.11 -10.12 3.60
C GLY A 3 -16.29 -9.01 2.94
N PRO A 4 -16.58 -8.64 1.67
CA PRO A 4 -15.82 -7.60 1.00
C PRO A 4 -15.92 -6.29 1.77
N VAL A 5 -14.82 -5.55 1.86
CA VAL A 5 -14.83 -4.19 2.41
C VAL A 5 -15.67 -3.32 1.48
N ARG A 6 -16.85 -2.88 1.95
CA ARG A 6 -17.83 -2.13 1.13
C ARG A 6 -17.81 -0.62 1.38
N ARG A 7 -16.98 -0.14 2.32
CA ARG A 7 -16.90 1.27 2.72
C ARG A 7 -15.49 1.80 2.45
N GLY A 8 -15.40 3.04 1.98
CA GLY A 8 -14.14 3.74 1.85
C GLY A 8 -13.52 4.02 3.22
N ILE A 9 -12.22 4.28 3.24
CA ILE A 9 -11.44 4.53 4.45
C ILE A 9 -11.23 6.04 4.58
N SER A 10 -11.76 6.65 5.64
CA SER A 10 -11.52 8.06 5.96
C SER A 10 -10.81 8.13 7.31
N VAL A 11 -9.54 8.54 7.30
CA VAL A 11 -8.70 8.52 8.51
C VAL A 11 -7.68 9.66 8.50
N ASP A 12 -7.42 10.20 9.70
CA ASP A 12 -6.30 11.10 9.96
C ASP A 12 -5.13 10.29 10.53
N LEU A 13 -3.99 10.36 9.84
CA LEU A 13 -2.78 9.62 10.17
C LEU A 13 -1.66 10.52 10.71
N THR A 14 -1.99 11.73 11.16
CA THR A 14 -1.02 12.69 11.73
C THR A 14 -0.16 12.05 12.83
N ASN A 15 -0.77 11.26 13.72
CA ASN A 15 -0.07 10.58 14.82
C ASN A 15 0.42 9.17 14.48
N SER A 16 0.12 8.69 13.26
CA SER A 16 0.48 7.35 12.78
C SER A 16 1.01 7.40 11.34
N PRO A 17 2.04 8.24 11.06
CA PRO A 17 2.54 8.48 9.70
C PRO A 17 3.09 7.22 9.02
N ASP A 18 3.44 6.25 9.84
CA ASP A 18 3.97 4.95 9.48
C ASP A 18 2.94 4.00 8.86
N LEU A 19 1.64 4.23 9.11
CA LEU A 19 0.55 3.47 8.50
C LEU A 19 0.09 4.05 7.16
N TYR A 20 0.55 5.26 6.81
CA TYR A 20 0.11 6.00 5.63
C TYR A 20 0.20 5.19 4.33
N PRO A 21 1.33 4.52 4.03
CA PRO A 21 1.44 3.72 2.81
C PRO A 21 0.48 2.52 2.79
N LEU A 22 0.36 1.82 3.91
CA LEU A 22 -0.47 0.61 4.01
C LEU A 22 -1.96 0.95 3.84
N VAL A 23 -2.43 2.01 4.51
CA VAL A 23 -3.83 2.46 4.37
C VAL A 23 -4.12 2.88 2.94
N GLY A 24 -3.18 3.54 2.26
CA GLY A 24 -3.33 3.94 0.85
C GLY A 24 -3.51 2.72 -0.07
N VAL A 25 -2.67 1.71 0.11
CA VAL A 25 -2.75 0.43 -0.62
C VAL A 25 -4.08 -0.29 -0.35
N LEU A 26 -4.53 -0.35 0.92
CA LEU A 26 -5.82 -0.95 1.27
C LEU A 26 -6.98 -0.19 0.62
N ALA A 27 -6.94 1.13 0.62
CA ALA A 27 -7.93 1.99 -0.01
C ALA A 27 -8.05 1.75 -1.53
N ALA A 28 -6.92 1.48 -2.21
CA ALA A 28 -6.90 1.13 -3.63
C ALA A 28 -7.70 -0.16 -3.93
N GLY A 29 -7.69 -1.11 -3.00
CA GLY A 29 -8.42 -2.37 -3.06
C GLY A 29 -9.90 -2.28 -2.71
N VAL A 30 -10.45 -1.10 -2.39
CA VAL A 30 -11.88 -0.94 -2.09
C VAL A 30 -12.67 -0.59 -3.38
N PRO A 31 -13.59 -1.43 -3.86
CA PRO A 31 -14.27 -1.23 -5.14
C PRO A 31 -15.18 0.00 -5.15
N GLY A 32 -14.87 0.97 -6.01
CA GLY A 32 -15.76 2.09 -6.35
C GLY A 32 -16.06 3.06 -5.20
N ARG A 33 -15.30 2.99 -4.11
CA ARG A 33 -15.48 3.88 -2.96
C ARG A 33 -14.32 4.86 -2.85
N ARG A 34 -14.65 6.08 -2.42
CA ARG A 34 -13.64 7.11 -2.16
C ARG A 34 -13.16 6.99 -0.71
N SER A 35 -11.84 7.03 -0.57
CA SER A 35 -11.11 7.02 0.69
C SER A 35 -10.33 8.31 0.83
N HIS A 36 -10.16 8.80 2.05
CA HIS A 36 -9.52 10.07 2.36
C HIS A 36 -8.48 9.86 3.47
N LEU A 37 -7.20 10.09 3.14
CA LEU A 37 -6.10 9.99 4.08
C LEU A 37 -5.52 11.37 4.35
N ARG A 38 -5.57 11.79 5.62
CA ARG A 38 -5.05 13.09 6.09
C ARG A 38 -3.78 12.90 6.91
N GLY A 39 -3.10 14.00 7.24
CA GLY A 39 -1.88 13.99 8.05
C GLY A 39 -0.58 13.86 7.26
N ALA A 40 -0.55 14.33 6.00
CA ALA A 40 0.64 14.21 5.15
C ALA A 40 1.84 15.07 5.59
N ALA A 41 1.63 16.09 6.42
CA ALA A 41 2.68 17.07 6.78
C ALA A 41 3.94 16.39 7.35
N HIS A 42 3.77 15.48 8.31
CA HIS A 42 4.90 14.74 8.90
C HIS A 42 5.33 13.52 8.08
N VAL A 43 4.48 13.02 7.20
CA VAL A 43 4.72 11.84 6.35
C VAL A 43 5.73 12.17 5.24
N ARG A 44 5.69 13.40 4.72
CA ARG A 44 6.60 13.90 3.68
C ARG A 44 8.06 14.04 4.13
N LEU A 45 8.29 14.18 5.44
CA LEU A 45 9.60 14.42 6.05
C LEU A 45 10.24 13.14 6.61
N LYS A 46 9.75 11.96 6.21
CA LYS A 46 10.28 10.67 6.67
C LYS A 46 11.49 10.25 5.82
N GLU A 47 11.84 8.97 5.90
CA GLU A 47 12.95 8.36 5.16
C GLU A 47 12.87 8.64 3.65
N SER A 48 11.66 8.81 3.11
CA SER A 48 11.38 9.43 1.81
C SER A 48 10.09 10.26 1.86
N ASP A 49 9.71 10.93 0.75
CA ASP A 49 8.38 11.53 0.63
C ASP A 49 7.32 10.42 0.49
N ARG A 50 6.96 9.83 1.63
CA ARG A 50 5.97 8.76 1.72
C ARG A 50 4.61 9.17 1.20
N PHE A 51 4.27 10.45 1.19
CA PHE A 51 3.01 10.90 0.61
C PHE A 51 3.03 10.75 -0.91
N ALA A 52 4.08 11.26 -1.56
CA ALA A 52 4.24 11.17 -3.01
C ALA A 52 4.37 9.71 -3.46
N GLU A 53 5.19 8.91 -2.77
CA GLU A 53 5.39 7.50 -3.09
C GLU A 53 4.15 6.65 -2.83
N THR A 54 3.37 6.94 -1.77
CA THR A 54 2.06 6.27 -1.58
C THR A 54 1.12 6.58 -2.74
N ALA A 55 1.04 7.83 -3.19
CA ALA A 55 0.24 8.18 -4.35
C ALA A 55 0.73 7.46 -5.62
N ARG A 56 2.04 7.31 -5.81
CA ARG A 56 2.65 6.57 -6.92
C ARG A 56 2.26 5.10 -6.90
N ILE A 57 2.40 4.43 -5.75
CA ILE A 57 2.01 3.03 -5.56
C ILE A 57 0.52 2.84 -5.87
N VAL A 58 -0.35 3.66 -5.28
CA VAL A 58 -1.80 3.54 -5.46
C VAL A 58 -2.22 3.77 -6.91
N ARG A 59 -1.59 4.71 -7.62
CA ARG A 59 -1.81 4.89 -9.07
C ARG A 59 -1.33 3.69 -9.87
N ALA A 60 -0.18 3.10 -9.53
CA ALA A 60 0.33 1.89 -10.17
C ALA A 60 -0.60 0.69 -9.96
N MET A 61 -1.29 0.60 -8.81
CA MET A 61 -2.37 -0.37 -8.57
C MET A 61 -3.62 -0.12 -9.43
N GLY A 62 -3.68 0.97 -10.19
CA GLY A 62 -4.77 1.34 -11.09
C GLY A 62 -5.87 2.20 -10.46
N ALA A 63 -5.73 2.59 -9.19
CA ALA A 63 -6.69 3.48 -8.53
C ALA A 63 -6.47 4.95 -8.92
N ARG A 64 -7.54 5.75 -8.88
CA ARG A 64 -7.45 7.20 -9.13
C ARG A 64 -7.10 7.91 -7.82
N VAL A 65 -6.08 8.78 -7.86
CA VAL A 65 -5.59 9.52 -6.68
C VAL A 65 -5.52 11.01 -6.97
N ASP A 66 -6.21 11.78 -6.13
CA ASP A 66 -6.09 13.23 -6.02
C ASP A 66 -5.30 13.59 -4.75
N THR A 67 -4.41 14.57 -4.86
CA THR A 67 -3.44 14.96 -3.81
C THR A 67 -3.69 16.36 -3.23
N ALA A 68 -4.88 16.92 -3.43
CA ALA A 68 -5.20 18.28 -3.02
C ALA A 68 -5.03 18.50 -1.51
N ARG A 69 -4.58 19.69 -1.12
CA ARG A 69 -4.45 20.15 0.28
C ARG A 69 -3.57 19.25 1.18
N GLY A 70 -2.67 18.46 0.59
CA GLY A 70 -1.85 17.53 1.36
C GLY A 70 -2.64 16.35 1.91
N GLU A 71 -3.69 15.92 1.23
CA GLU A 71 -4.46 14.73 1.55
C GLU A 71 -4.47 13.79 0.33
N LEU A 72 -4.59 12.48 0.55
CA LEU A 72 -4.87 11.54 -0.56
C LEU A 72 -6.36 11.25 -0.60
N SER A 73 -6.99 11.59 -1.71
CA SER A 73 -8.35 11.17 -2.06
C SER A 73 -8.25 10.07 -3.11
N ILE A 74 -8.55 8.83 -2.70
CA ILE A 74 -8.32 7.61 -3.47
C ILE A 74 -9.68 7.01 -3.86
N LEU A 75 -9.94 6.86 -5.15
CA LEU A 75 -11.04 6.05 -5.67
C LEU A 75 -10.50 4.67 -6.04
N GLY A 76 -10.80 3.68 -5.19
CA GLY A 76 -10.30 2.32 -5.34
C GLY A 76 -11.01 1.54 -6.47
N THR A 77 -10.29 0.58 -7.05
CA THR A 77 -10.79 -0.24 -8.15
C THR A 77 -11.45 -1.53 -7.65
N GLY A 78 -11.04 -2.04 -6.49
CA GLY A 78 -11.41 -3.38 -6.02
C GLY A 78 -10.65 -4.52 -6.68
N THR A 79 -9.97 -4.24 -7.79
CA THR A 79 -9.13 -5.17 -8.53
C THR A 79 -7.78 -4.51 -8.82
N PRO A 80 -6.87 -4.48 -7.83
CA PRO A 80 -5.54 -3.92 -8.02
C PRO A 80 -4.80 -4.54 -9.21
N ARG A 81 -4.07 -3.71 -9.95
CA ARG A 81 -3.13 -4.13 -10.99
C ARG A 81 -1.83 -4.62 -10.34
N SER A 82 -1.08 -5.46 -11.07
CA SER A 82 0.27 -5.82 -10.66
C SER A 82 1.20 -4.60 -10.63
N LEU A 83 2.17 -4.65 -9.75
CA LEU A 83 3.14 -3.58 -9.53
C LEU A 83 4.47 -3.93 -10.19
N SER A 84 5.15 -2.93 -10.74
CA SER A 84 6.55 -3.01 -11.18
C SER A 84 7.31 -1.82 -10.61
N LEU A 85 7.67 -1.89 -9.32
CA LEU A 85 8.27 -0.80 -8.55
C LEU A 85 9.58 -1.29 -7.93
N ARG A 86 10.71 -0.99 -8.57
CA ARG A 86 12.04 -1.50 -8.18
C ARG A 86 12.89 -0.50 -7.41
N ASP A 87 12.45 0.74 -7.38
CA ASP A 87 13.17 1.93 -6.91
C ASP A 87 12.73 2.42 -5.53
N LEU A 88 11.85 1.68 -4.84
CA LEU A 88 11.43 2.01 -3.48
C LEU A 88 12.56 1.76 -2.47
N ASP A 89 12.96 2.80 -1.74
CA ASP A 89 14.07 2.80 -0.78
C ASP A 89 13.65 2.85 0.70
N ASP A 90 12.36 3.06 0.95
CA ASP A 90 11.73 3.07 2.27
C ASP A 90 11.05 1.72 2.57
N HIS A 91 11.41 1.15 3.72
CA HIS A 91 10.93 -0.16 4.14
C HIS A 91 9.41 -0.27 4.26
N ARG A 92 8.73 0.79 4.71
CA ARG A 92 7.26 0.81 4.88
C ARG A 92 6.56 0.88 3.54
N LEU A 93 7.11 1.62 2.58
CA LEU A 93 6.60 1.67 1.22
C LEU A 93 6.77 0.32 0.53
N VAL A 94 7.94 -0.33 0.65
CA VAL A 94 8.17 -1.66 0.09
C VAL A 94 7.23 -2.70 0.70
N MET A 95 7.10 -2.76 2.03
CA MET A 95 6.20 -3.69 2.70
C MET A 95 4.73 -3.45 2.30
N SER A 96 4.31 -2.19 2.17
CA SER A 96 2.94 -1.85 1.76
C SER A 96 2.67 -2.21 0.30
N ALA A 97 3.63 -1.94 -0.60
CA ALA A 97 3.54 -2.37 -1.99
C ALA A 97 3.46 -3.90 -2.11
N ALA A 98 4.19 -4.64 -1.26
CA ALA A 98 4.11 -6.09 -1.22
C ALA A 98 2.72 -6.59 -0.79
N VAL A 99 2.08 -5.96 0.20
CA VAL A 99 0.68 -6.25 0.56
C VAL A 99 -0.25 -5.94 -0.61
N GLY A 100 -0.04 -4.83 -1.32
CA GLY A 100 -0.82 -4.47 -2.51
C GLY A 100 -0.68 -5.48 -3.65
N ALA A 101 0.54 -6.00 -3.85
CA ALA A 101 0.84 -7.04 -4.83
C ALA A 101 0.11 -8.35 -4.54
N LEU A 102 -0.11 -8.71 -3.26
CA LEU A 102 -0.91 -9.89 -2.90
C LEU A 102 -2.38 -9.79 -3.32
N ALA A 103 -2.90 -8.57 -3.49
CA ALA A 103 -4.26 -8.33 -3.95
C ALA A 103 -4.37 -8.20 -5.48
N ALA A 104 -3.24 -8.19 -6.20
CA ALA A 104 -3.21 -8.09 -7.65
C ALA A 104 -3.55 -9.42 -8.32
N ARG A 105 -4.13 -9.36 -9.52
CA ARG A 105 -4.49 -10.55 -10.32
C ARG A 105 -3.30 -11.24 -11.00
N SER A 106 -2.17 -10.55 -11.10
CA SER A 106 -0.97 -11.01 -11.81
C SER A 106 0.26 -10.79 -10.94
N PRO A 107 1.36 -11.53 -11.19
CA PRO A 107 2.61 -11.35 -10.46
C PRO A 107 3.11 -9.90 -10.52
N SER A 108 3.61 -9.42 -9.39
CA SER A 108 4.24 -8.10 -9.27
C SER A 108 5.75 -8.25 -9.11
N HIS A 109 6.50 -7.26 -9.58
CA HIS A 109 7.94 -7.15 -9.42
C HIS A 109 8.27 -5.95 -8.54
N LEU A 110 8.62 -6.24 -7.29
CA LEU A 110 9.16 -5.25 -6.37
C LEU A 110 10.69 -5.37 -6.36
N GLY A 111 11.39 -4.30 -5.97
CA GLY A 111 12.87 -4.27 -5.94
C GLY A 111 13.48 -5.37 -5.06
N ASP A 112 14.81 -5.39 -4.96
CA ASP A 112 15.58 -6.44 -4.27
C ASP A 112 15.37 -6.52 -2.74
N GLY A 113 14.43 -5.75 -2.21
CA GLY A 113 14.00 -5.80 -0.82
C GLY A 113 15.03 -5.33 0.19
N ARG A 114 16.14 -4.70 -0.24
CA ARG A 114 17.17 -4.19 0.68
C ARG A 114 16.62 -3.23 1.73
N ALA A 115 15.70 -2.34 1.33
CA ALA A 115 15.07 -1.39 2.23
C ALA A 115 14.44 -2.06 3.44
N VAL A 116 13.75 -3.19 3.25
CA VAL A 116 13.01 -3.88 4.32
C VAL A 116 13.94 -4.47 5.39
N ARG A 117 15.20 -4.79 5.05
CA ARG A 117 16.16 -5.33 6.01
C ARG A 117 16.49 -4.36 7.14
N LYS A 118 16.26 -3.06 6.96
CA LYS A 118 16.43 -2.04 8.01
C LYS A 118 15.49 -2.31 9.21
N SER A 119 14.27 -2.79 8.96
CA SER A 119 13.24 -2.94 9.99
C SER A 119 12.80 -4.39 10.20
N PHE A 120 12.79 -5.21 9.15
CA PHE A 120 12.29 -6.58 9.19
C PHE A 120 13.05 -7.49 8.19
N PRO A 121 14.26 -7.96 8.55
CA PRO A 121 15.09 -8.81 7.68
C PRO A 121 14.39 -10.07 7.13
N GLY A 122 13.51 -10.70 7.90
CA GLY A 122 12.76 -11.90 7.51
C GLY A 122 11.41 -11.63 6.83
N PHE A 123 11.14 -10.40 6.37
CA PHE A 123 9.84 -10.01 5.82
C PHE A 123 9.38 -10.89 4.65
N TRP A 124 10.26 -11.14 3.68
CA TRP A 124 9.89 -11.92 2.49
C TRP A 124 9.59 -13.37 2.84
N ASP A 125 10.36 -13.98 3.75
CA ASP A 125 10.09 -15.33 4.23
C ASP A 125 8.73 -15.40 4.95
N ALA A 126 8.43 -14.41 5.79
CA ALA A 126 7.14 -14.31 6.47
C ALA A 126 5.98 -14.14 5.46
N LEU A 127 6.16 -13.27 4.46
CA LEU A 127 5.17 -13.05 3.40
C LEU A 127 4.92 -14.33 2.59
N SER A 128 5.99 -15.04 2.22
CA SER A 128 5.91 -16.30 1.47
C SER A 128 5.16 -17.38 2.25
N ARG A 129 5.34 -17.47 3.57
CA ARG A 129 4.57 -18.41 4.41
C ARG A 129 3.07 -18.12 4.37
N VAL A 130 2.68 -16.86 4.51
CA VAL A 130 1.27 -16.43 4.43
C VAL A 130 0.64 -16.77 3.07
N VAL A 131 1.40 -16.63 1.98
CA VAL A 131 0.91 -16.97 0.63
C VAL A 131 0.74 -18.48 0.45
N HIS A 132 1.68 -19.30 0.96
CA HIS A 132 1.57 -20.75 0.85
C HIS A 132 0.38 -21.30 1.64
N GLU A 133 0.14 -20.81 2.85
CA GLU A 133 -1.02 -21.20 3.67
C GLU A 133 -2.36 -20.92 2.98
N ARG A 134 -2.45 -19.84 2.19
CA ARG A 134 -3.65 -19.54 1.38
C ARG A 134 -3.84 -20.48 0.20
N GLY A 135 -2.77 -21.01 -0.38
CA GLY A 135 -2.84 -21.96 -1.48
C GLY A 135 -3.24 -23.37 -1.04
N THR A 136 -2.95 -23.75 0.21
CA THR A 136 -3.32 -25.04 0.80
C THR A 136 -4.73 -25.07 1.40
N ALA A 137 -5.36 -23.91 1.60
CA ALA A 137 -6.68 -23.78 2.21
C ALA A 137 -7.83 -23.68 1.18
N SER A 138 -7.60 -24.10 -0.07
CA SER A 138 -8.60 -24.13 -1.15
C SER A 138 -8.97 -25.55 -1.57
#